data_AF-A0A522DLJ1-F1
#
_entry.id   AF-A0A522DLJ1-F1
#
_cell.length_a   1.000
_cell.length_b   1.000
_cell.length_c   1.000
_cell.angle_alpha   90.00
_cell.angle_beta   90.00
_cell.angle_gamma   90.00
#
_symmetry.space_group_name_H-M   'P 1'
#
loop_
_entity.id
_entity.type
_entity.pdbx_description
1 polymer ?
#
loop_
_entity_poly.entity_id
_entity_poly.type
_entity_poly.pdbx_seq_one_letter_code
_entity_poly.pdbx_strand_id
1 'polypeptide(L)' 'MMTTETVMPEEQLIRQATDALINNLGIMEATRFLTINRQSRLESVDRHRLWQSGLDKEEFFNEVFATKKQAQ' A
#
# COMPACT_ATOMS: atom_id res chain seq x y z
N MET A 1 -0.40 -15.60 -25.11
CA MET A 1 1.05 -15.79 -24.99
C MET A 1 1.42 -15.35 -23.58
N MET A 2 1.81 -16.27 -22.69
CA MET A 2 2.32 -15.89 -21.37
C MET A 2 3.74 -15.36 -21.59
N THR A 3 3.95 -14.06 -21.40
CA THR A 3 5.29 -13.49 -21.36
C THR A 3 5.94 -13.96 -20.06
N THR A 4 6.89 -14.90 -20.18
CA THR A 4 7.78 -15.26 -19.08
C THR A 4 8.79 -14.12 -18.93
N GLU A 5 8.35 -12.99 -18.40
CA GLU A 5 9.25 -11.91 -18.03
C GLU A 5 10.06 -12.37 -16.83
N THR A 6 11.32 -12.71 -17.08
CA THR A 6 12.32 -12.88 -16.02
C THR A 6 12.38 -11.57 -15.23
N VAL A 7 11.83 -11.60 -14.02
CA VAL A 7 11.89 -10.49 -13.08
C VAL A 7 13.36 -10.21 -12.78
N MET A 8 13.79 -8.96 -13.02
CA MET A 8 15.16 -8.56 -12.72
C MET A 8 15.41 -8.60 -11.21
N PRO A 9 16.64 -8.93 -10.79
CA PRO A 9 17.07 -8.74 -9.40
C PRO A 9 16.82 -7.30 -8.95
N GLU A 10 16.39 -7.14 -7.69
CA GLU A 10 15.99 -5.84 -7.13
C GLU A 10 17.10 -4.78 -7.27
N GLU A 11 18.33 -5.14 -6.95
CA GLU A 11 19.49 -4.25 -7.08
C GLU A 11 19.70 -3.76 -8.53
N GLN A 12 19.54 -4.67 -9.50
CA GLN A 12 19.67 -4.34 -10.91
C GLN A 12 18.56 -3.38 -11.36
N LEU A 13 17.32 -3.62 -10.91
CA LEU A 13 16.18 -2.76 -11.21
C LEU A 13 16.37 -1.36 -10.63
N ILE A 14 16.77 -1.26 -9.35
CA ILE A 14 17.00 0.01 -8.67
C ILE A 14 18.07 0.82 -9.41
N ARG A 15 19.18 0.18 -9.79
CA ARG A 15 20.26 0.84 -10.52
C ARG A 15 19.81 1.36 -11.87
N GLN A 16 19.17 0.50 -12.68
CA GLN A 16 18.70 0.91 -14.00
C GLN A 16 17.65 2.03 -13.95
N ALA A 17 16.73 1.97 -12.98
CA ALA A 17 15.73 3.01 -12.79
C ALA A 17 16.37 4.35 -12.35
N THR A 18 17.35 4.30 -11.45
CA THR A 18 18.08 5.49 -10.99
C THR A 18 18.85 6.13 -12.14
N ASP A 19 19.56 5.32 -12.93
CA ASP A 19 20.30 5.78 -14.11
C ASP A 19 19.34 6.43 -15.13
N ALA A 20 18.19 5.81 -15.39
CA ALA A 20 17.17 6.37 -16.28
C ALA A 20 16.63 7.71 -15.76
N LEU A 21 16.36 7.83 -14.46
CA LEU A 21 15.89 9.08 -13.85
C LEU A 21 16.94 10.20 -13.98
N ILE A 22 18.20 9.90 -13.64
CA ILE A 22 19.29 10.88 -13.73
C ILE A 22 19.53 11.32 -15.17
N ASN A 23 19.53 10.37 -16.13
CA ASN A 23 19.76 10.67 -17.53
C ASN A 23 18.66 11.53 -18.16
N ASN A 24 17.41 11.39 -17.72
CA ASN A 24 16.27 12.11 -18.29
C ASN A 24 15.94 13.42 -17.56
N LEU A 25 16.11 13.46 -16.24
CA LEU A 25 15.67 14.59 -15.40
C LEU A 25 16.85 15.40 -14.85
N GLY A 26 18.07 14.86 -14.90
CA GLY A 26 19.20 15.39 -14.17
C GLY A 26 19.14 15.04 -12.68
N ILE A 27 20.29 15.13 -12.01
CA ILE A 27 20.46 14.70 -10.61
C ILE A 27 19.48 15.41 -9.66
N MET A 28 19.24 16.70 -9.86
CA MET A 28 18.39 17.52 -8.99
C MET A 28 16.92 17.05 -9.02
N GLU A 29 16.33 16.97 -10.21
CA GLU A 29 14.92 16.55 -10.35
C GLU A 29 14.75 15.04 -10.11
N ALA A 30 15.74 14.21 -10.45
CA ALA A 30 15.74 12.79 -10.11
C ALA A 30 15.70 12.57 -8.59
N THR A 31 16.52 13.31 -7.83
CA THR A 31 16.53 13.25 -6.36
C THR A 31 15.20 13.74 -5.81
N ARG A 32 14.70 14.89 -6.30
CA ARG A 32 13.39 15.41 -5.90
C ARG A 32 12.31 14.36 -6.12
N PHE A 33 12.26 13.73 -7.30
CA PHE A 33 11.29 12.68 -7.62
C PHE A 33 11.33 11.49 -6.64
N LEU A 34 12.53 10.99 -6.31
CA LEU A 34 12.70 9.90 -5.36
C LEU A 34 12.25 10.28 -3.93
N THR A 35 12.35 11.56 -3.58
CA THR A 35 11.92 12.10 -2.28
C THR A 35 10.48 12.58 -2.23
N ILE A 36 9.76 12.62 -3.36
CA ILE A 36 8.33 12.95 -3.34
C ILE A 36 7.66 11.90 -2.49
N ASN A 37 7.21 12.32 -1.30
CA ASN A 37 6.35 11.51 -0.45
C ASN A 37 5.06 11.26 -1.25
N ARG A 38 5.01 10.11 -1.93
CA ARG A 38 3.77 9.59 -2.51
C ARG A 38 2.81 9.55 -1.34
N GLN A 39 1.79 10.41 -1.34
CA GLN A 39 0.75 10.44 -0.31
C GLN A 39 0.53 9.02 0.17
N SER A 40 1.07 8.73 1.35
CA SER A 40 1.16 7.36 1.80
C SER A 40 -0.27 6.90 1.91
N ARG A 41 -0.59 5.81 1.21
CA ARG A 41 -1.81 5.06 1.51
C ARG A 41 -1.78 4.89 3.03
N LEU A 42 -2.79 5.41 3.73
CA LEU A 42 -2.91 5.29 5.18
C LEU A 42 -2.47 3.89 5.59
N GLU A 43 -1.52 3.83 6.54
CA GLU A 43 -1.01 2.58 7.09
C GLU A 43 -2.21 1.71 7.47
N SER A 44 -2.10 0.40 7.29
CA SER A 44 -3.25 -0.49 7.45
C SER A 44 -3.93 -0.35 8.81
N VAL A 45 -3.16 -0.17 9.88
CA VAL A 45 -3.68 0.04 11.23
C VAL A 45 -4.39 1.39 11.33
N ASP A 46 -3.82 2.46 10.79
CA ASP A 46 -4.43 3.79 10.86
C ASP A 46 -5.70 3.88 10.01
N ARG A 47 -5.73 3.22 8.85
CA ARG A 47 -6.96 3.05 8.04
C ARG A 47 -8.02 2.26 8.81
N HIS A 48 -7.63 1.18 9.49
CA HIS A 48 -8.55 0.39 10.31
C HIS A 48 -9.09 1.19 11.50
N ARG A 49 -8.25 1.97 12.18
CA ARG A 49 -8.67 2.86 13.28
C ARG A 49 -9.65 3.92 12.79
N LEU A 50 -9.38 4.53 11.64
CA LEU A 50 -10.29 5.50 11.03
C LEU A 50 -11.65 4.86 10.72
N TRP A 51 -11.64 3.66 10.14
CA TRP A 51 -12.88 2.90 9.90
C TRP A 51 -13.61 2.58 11.21
N GLN A 52 -12.92 2.07 12.24
CA GLN A 52 -13.51 1.78 13.56
C GLN A 52 -14.09 3.01 14.24
N SER A 53 -13.48 4.19 14.06
CA SER A 53 -13.96 5.44 14.66
C SER A 53 -15.33 5.88 14.13
N GLY A 54 -15.73 5.38 12.95
CA GLY A 54 -17.03 5.65 12.35
C GLY A 54 -18.13 4.66 12.75
N LEU A 55 -17.86 3.67 13.60
CA LEU A 55 -18.81 2.65 13.99
C LEU A 55 -19.40 2.93 15.38
N ASP A 56 -20.71 2.68 15.52
CA ASP A 56 -21.29 2.44 16.85
C ASP A 56 -20.93 1.02 17.29
N LYS A 57 -20.28 0.93 18.45
CA LYS A 57 -19.74 -0.33 18.96
C LYS A 57 -20.86 -1.34 19.25
N GLU A 58 -21.95 -0.90 19.87
CA GLU A 58 -23.00 -1.81 20.33
C GLU A 58 -23.82 -2.31 19.14
N GLU A 59 -24.14 -1.44 18.18
CA GLU A 59 -24.81 -1.82 16.94
C GLU A 59 -23.97 -2.82 16.14
N PHE A 60 -22.69 -2.53 15.91
CA PHE A 60 -21.79 -3.38 15.15
C PHE A 60 -21.59 -4.75 15.82
N PHE A 61 -21.43 -4.79 17.14
CA PHE A 61 -21.25 -6.05 17.86
C PHE A 61 -22.54 -6.88 17.83
N ASN A 62 -23.70 -6.24 17.98
CA ASN A 62 -24.98 -6.93 17.84
C ASN A 62 -25.14 -7.51 16.44
N GLU A 63 -24.79 -6.80 15.37
CA GLU A 63 -24.85 -7.31 13.99
C GLU A 63 -23.90 -8.50 13.77
N VAL A 64 -22.63 -8.35 14.14
CA VAL A 64 -21.58 -9.35 13.87
C VAL A 64 -21.78 -10.61 14.72
N PHE A 65 -22.19 -10.46 15.97
CA PHE A 65 -22.31 -11.56 16.92
C PHE A 65 -23.75 -12.07 17.11
N ALA A 66 -24.74 -11.52 16.39
CA ALA A 66 -26.15 -11.95 16.46
C ALA A 66 -26.40 -13.43 16.12
N THR A 67 -25.42 -14.15 15.56
CA THR A 67 -25.65 -15.53 15.08
C THR A 67 -24.71 -16.56 15.71
N LYS A 68 -24.93 -16.87 16.99
CA LYS A 68 -24.68 -18.22 17.56
C LYS A 68 -25.70 -18.58 18.64
N LYS A 69 -26.94 -18.84 18.22
CA LYS A 69 -27.82 -19.82 18.87
C LYS A 69 -28.13 -20.92 17.87
N GLN A 70 -27.13 -21.75 17.55
CA GLN A 70 -27.43 -23.09 17.08
C GLN A 70 -27.65 -23.95 18.32
N ALA A 71 -28.88 -24.45 18.40
CA ALA A 71 -29.41 -25.28 19.47
C ALA A 71 -28.53 -26.52 19.71
N GLN A 72 -28.36 -26.85 20.99
CA GLN A 72 -28.03 -28.19 21.46
C GLN A 72 -29.03 -28.54 22.55
#